data_AF-A0A553FAX5-F1
#
_entry.id   AF-A0A553FAX5-F1
#
_cell.length_a   1.000
_cell.length_b   1.000
_cell.length_c   1.000
_cell.angle_alpha   90.00
_cell.angle_beta   90.00
_cell.angle_gamma   90.00
#
_symmetry.space_group_name_H-M   'P 1'
#
loop_
_entity.id
_entity.type
_entity.pdbx_description
1 polymer ?
#
loop_
_entity_poly.entity_id
_entity_poly.type
_entity_poly.pdbx_seq_one_letter_code
_entity_poly.pdbx_strand_id
1 'polypeptide(L)'
;MRKLHLSGLVLDSPYEKSIMNIDNHIKSGFFEQLEEFLYSRKFIFLVVIAGTIPMIMHSHELFYKISPFEGNDYVKRIYSLFYAISFDLTILVFTIHYIKKKPQLYACFAFVINLLYFNPFGFIPELYVIGFTKVFLAGVLAFTGYSYAELFVEKVAENKKSVKKRPVYKPVNKEVNGLSKQDDFECNECGKGFHSIKALNGHMKVH
;
A
#
# COMPACT_ATOMS: atom_id res chain seq x y z
N MET A 1 -77.49 -20.59 7.11
CA MET A 1 -76.78 -21.55 6.24
C MET A 1 -75.28 -21.45 6.49
N ARG A 2 -74.66 -22.55 6.96
CA ARG A 2 -73.23 -22.66 7.25
C ARG A 2 -72.40 -22.47 5.97
N LYS A 3 -71.43 -21.55 5.98
CA LYS A 3 -70.32 -21.58 5.02
C LYS A 3 -69.26 -22.55 5.55
N LEU A 4 -69.01 -23.59 4.77
CA LEU A 4 -68.00 -24.62 5.01
C LEU A 4 -66.60 -24.00 5.04
N HIS A 5 -65.89 -24.28 6.12
CA HIS A 5 -64.47 -24.01 6.31
C HIS A 5 -63.71 -25.07 5.51
N LEU A 6 -63.13 -24.72 4.35
CA LEU A 6 -62.13 -25.56 3.70
C LEU A 6 -60.77 -25.25 4.33
N SER A 7 -60.36 -26.17 5.20
CA SER A 7 -58.99 -26.61 5.48
C SER A 7 -58.02 -26.18 4.37
N GLY A 8 -56.96 -25.44 4.65
CA GLY A 8 -55.88 -25.92 5.50
C GLY A 8 -54.90 -26.73 4.66
N LEU A 9 -54.04 -26.03 3.91
CA LEU A 9 -52.76 -26.53 3.39
C LEU A 9 -51.78 -25.34 3.34
N VAL A 10 -51.54 -24.75 4.52
CA VAL A 10 -50.28 -24.06 4.75
C VAL A 10 -49.27 -25.18 4.92
N LEU A 11 -48.50 -25.44 3.86
CA LEU A 11 -47.31 -26.28 3.95
C LEU A 11 -46.24 -25.47 4.72
N ASP A 12 -46.45 -25.28 6.03
CA ASP A 12 -45.44 -24.77 6.95
C ASP A 12 -44.61 -25.97 7.42
N SER A 13 -44.00 -26.67 6.46
CA SER A 13 -43.15 -27.81 6.79
C SER A 13 -41.91 -27.28 7.52
N PRO A 14 -41.56 -27.80 8.71
CA PRO A 14 -40.31 -27.45 9.40
C PRO A 14 -39.08 -27.61 8.49
N TYR A 15 -39.21 -28.48 7.49
CA TYR A 15 -38.22 -28.72 6.46
C TYR A 15 -37.97 -27.48 5.58
N GLU A 16 -39.00 -26.79 5.10
CA GLU A 16 -38.85 -25.61 4.22
C GLU A 16 -38.22 -24.42 4.96
N LYS A 17 -38.61 -24.23 6.22
CA LYS A 17 -38.03 -23.20 7.10
C LYS A 17 -36.56 -23.49 7.43
N SER A 18 -36.19 -24.76 7.56
CA SER A 18 -34.80 -25.19 7.75
C SER A 18 -33.95 -24.99 6.50
N ILE A 19 -34.47 -25.32 5.31
CA ILE A 19 -33.80 -25.09 4.02
C ILE A 19 -33.58 -23.60 3.78
N MET A 20 -34.58 -22.75 4.04
CA MET A 20 -34.45 -21.29 3.90
C MET A 20 -33.46 -20.67 4.91
N ASN A 21 -33.37 -21.22 6.12
CA ASN A 21 -32.38 -20.77 7.12
C ASN A 21 -30.96 -21.22 6.76
N ILE A 22 -30.81 -22.44 6.22
CA ILE A 22 -29.54 -22.97 5.70
C ILE A 22 -29.07 -22.15 4.49
N ASP A 23 -29.94 -21.84 3.52
CA ASP A 23 -29.60 -21.02 2.36
C ASP A 23 -29.18 -19.60 2.75
N ASN A 24 -29.84 -19.00 3.75
CA ASN A 24 -29.45 -17.69 4.27
C ASN A 24 -28.11 -17.74 5.02
N HIS A 25 -27.83 -18.80 5.80
CA HIS A 25 -26.55 -19.00 6.47
C HIS A 25 -25.40 -19.32 5.49
N ILE A 26 -25.69 -20.04 4.41
CA ILE A 26 -24.73 -20.33 3.33
C ILE A 26 -24.45 -19.05 2.54
N LYS A 27 -25.47 -18.24 2.21
CA LYS A 27 -25.26 -16.94 1.57
C LYS A 27 -24.47 -16.00 2.48
N SER A 28 -24.84 -15.85 3.75
CA SER A 28 -24.10 -14.97 4.66
C SER A 28 -22.65 -15.41 4.82
N GLY A 29 -22.40 -16.70 5.05
CA GLY A 29 -21.04 -17.23 5.20
C GLY A 29 -20.22 -17.17 3.92
N PHE A 30 -20.83 -17.38 2.75
CA PHE A 30 -20.15 -17.22 1.45
C PHE A 30 -19.81 -15.75 1.18
N PHE A 31 -20.75 -14.82 1.38
CA PHE A 31 -20.50 -13.40 1.18
C PHE A 31 -19.49 -12.85 2.19
N GLU A 32 -19.50 -13.31 3.44
CA GLU A 32 -18.50 -12.94 4.46
C GLU A 32 -17.10 -13.44 4.08
N GLN A 33 -16.98 -14.70 3.62
CA GLN A 33 -15.69 -15.24 3.13
C GLN A 33 -15.20 -14.52 1.87
N LEU A 34 -16.13 -14.15 0.97
CA LEU A 34 -15.82 -13.40 -0.24
C LEU A 34 -15.40 -11.96 0.13
N GLU A 35 -16.07 -11.34 1.09
CA GLU A 35 -15.74 -10.03 1.62
C GLU A 35 -14.35 -10.02 2.28
N GLU A 36 -14.05 -11.00 3.14
CA GLU A 36 -12.70 -11.19 3.71
C GLU A 36 -11.63 -11.40 2.62
N PHE A 37 -11.97 -12.11 1.55
CA PHE A 37 -11.10 -12.27 0.39
C PHE A 37 -10.88 -10.96 -0.37
N LEU A 38 -11.94 -10.18 -0.61
CA LEU A 38 -11.86 -8.87 -1.29
C LEU A 38 -11.06 -7.84 -0.47
N TYR A 39 -11.17 -7.90 0.86
CA TYR A 39 -10.39 -7.05 1.77
C TYR A 39 -8.96 -7.57 2.02
N SER A 40 -8.59 -8.72 1.45
CA SER A 40 -7.22 -9.21 1.50
C SER A 40 -6.27 -8.21 0.84
N ARG A 41 -5.24 -7.79 1.58
CA ARG A 41 -4.20 -6.88 1.09
C ARG A 41 -3.58 -7.31 -0.24
N LYS A 42 -3.45 -8.62 -0.47
CA LYS A 42 -2.90 -9.18 -1.72
C LYS A 42 -3.87 -9.01 -2.89
N PHE A 43 -5.17 -9.19 -2.64
CA PHE A 43 -6.20 -9.04 -3.65
C PHE A 43 -6.39 -7.58 -4.04
N ILE A 44 -6.49 -6.67 -3.06
CA ILE A 44 -6.56 -5.22 -3.30
C ILE A 44 -5.38 -4.77 -4.17
N PHE A 45 -4.16 -5.22 -3.86
CA PHE A 45 -2.98 -4.89 -4.66
C PHE A 45 -3.07 -5.42 -6.10
N LEU A 46 -3.55 -6.66 -6.29
CA LEU A 46 -3.75 -7.24 -7.62
C LEU A 46 -4.81 -6.48 -8.43
N VAL A 47 -5.92 -6.10 -7.81
CA VAL A 47 -6.98 -5.30 -8.44
C VAL A 47 -6.47 -3.92 -8.83
N VAL A 48 -5.67 -3.28 -7.97
CA VAL A 48 -5.04 -2.00 -8.30
C VAL A 48 -4.11 -2.14 -9.50
N ILE A 49 -3.28 -3.19 -9.57
CA ILE A 49 -2.44 -3.47 -10.75
C ILE A 49 -3.29 -3.68 -12.00
N ALA A 50 -4.35 -4.48 -11.93
CA ALA A 50 -5.26 -4.68 -13.06
C ALA A 50 -5.91 -3.37 -13.52
N GLY A 51 -6.30 -2.51 -12.58
CA GLY A 51 -6.82 -1.17 -12.84
C GLY A 51 -5.81 -0.20 -13.46
N THR A 52 -4.50 -0.47 -13.36
CA THR A 52 -3.49 0.35 -14.04
C THR A 52 -3.35 0.04 -15.54
N ILE A 53 -3.88 -1.08 -16.04
CA ILE A 53 -3.71 -1.47 -17.45
C ILE A 53 -4.32 -0.43 -18.42
N PRO A 54 -5.58 0.02 -18.24
CA PRO A 54 -6.15 1.07 -19.09
C PRO A 54 -5.39 2.41 -18.94
N MET A 55 -4.91 2.71 -17.73
CA MET A 55 -4.09 3.92 -17.49
C MET A 55 -2.80 3.88 -18.29
N ILE A 56 -2.12 2.73 -18.34
CA ILE A 56 -0.90 2.54 -19.13
C ILE A 56 -1.17 2.76 -20.62
N MET A 57 -2.34 2.35 -21.13
CA MET A 57 -2.72 2.61 -22.52
C MET A 57 -2.90 4.11 -22.79
N HIS A 58 -3.58 4.84 -21.89
CA HIS A 58 -3.76 6.29 -22.02
C HIS A 58 -2.43 7.05 -21.93
N SER A 59 -1.59 6.69 -20.96
CA SER A 59 -0.23 7.22 -20.79
C SER A 59 0.63 6.94 -22.03
N HIS A 60 0.55 5.72 -22.59
CA HIS A 60 1.31 5.33 -23.78
C HIS A 60 0.99 6.21 -24.98
N GLU A 61 -0.29 6.44 -25.26
CA GLU A 61 -0.72 7.26 -26.40
C GLU A 61 -0.23 8.71 -26.25
N LEU A 62 -0.34 9.26 -25.05
CA LEU A 62 0.10 10.61 -24.74
C LEU A 62 1.63 10.74 -24.85
N PHE A 63 2.36 9.71 -24.40
CA PHE A 63 3.82 9.66 -24.44
C PHE A 63 4.37 9.43 -25.84
N TYR A 64 3.62 8.69 -26.67
CA TYR A 64 3.91 8.55 -28.10
C TYR A 64 3.87 9.91 -28.81
N LYS A 65 2.92 10.79 -28.46
CA LYS A 65 2.83 12.14 -29.05
C LYS A 65 3.98 13.07 -28.64
N ILE A 66 4.53 12.92 -27.43
CA ILE A 66 5.62 13.81 -26.94
C ILE A 66 7.03 13.24 -27.16
N SER A 67 7.16 12.01 -27.64
CA SER A 67 8.45 11.34 -27.82
C SER A 67 9.39 12.15 -28.73
N PRO A 68 10.67 12.32 -28.35
CA PRO A 68 11.65 13.08 -29.12
C PRO A 68 12.18 12.34 -30.36
N PHE A 69 11.90 11.04 -30.47
CA PHE A 69 12.35 10.23 -31.60
C PHE A 69 11.45 10.45 -32.82
N GLU A 70 12.00 11.11 -33.84
CA GLU A 70 11.37 11.31 -35.14
C GLU A 70 11.90 10.28 -36.16
N GLY A 71 11.02 9.74 -37.01
CA GLY A 71 11.39 8.91 -38.17
C GLY A 71 11.46 7.39 -37.96
N ASN A 72 11.60 6.88 -36.73
CA ASN A 72 11.53 5.43 -36.45
C ASN A 72 10.37 5.07 -35.52
N ASP A 73 9.25 4.64 -36.11
CA ASP A 73 8.03 4.30 -35.39
C ASP A 73 8.20 3.16 -34.39
N TYR A 74 9.09 2.21 -34.67
CA TYR A 74 9.35 1.10 -33.75
C TYR A 74 10.01 1.58 -32.46
N VAL A 75 11.10 2.36 -32.59
CA VAL A 75 11.81 2.91 -31.44
C VAL A 75 10.90 3.84 -30.64
N LYS A 76 10.11 4.66 -31.33
CA LYS A 76 9.13 5.57 -30.72
C LYS A 76 8.08 4.82 -29.89
N ARG A 77 7.51 3.73 -30.43
CA ARG A 77 6.54 2.88 -29.71
C ARG A 77 7.17 2.23 -28.49
N ILE A 78 8.35 1.63 -28.64
CA ILE A 78 9.05 0.96 -27.55
C ILE A 78 9.37 1.96 -26.43
N TYR A 79 9.99 3.10 -26.76
CA TYR A 79 10.31 4.15 -25.78
C TYR A 79 9.08 4.61 -25.01
N SER A 80 7.99 4.91 -25.71
CA SER A 80 6.75 5.42 -25.11
C SER A 80 6.08 4.40 -24.20
N LEU A 81 6.15 3.11 -24.53
CA LEU A 81 5.62 2.03 -23.71
C LEU A 81 6.41 1.87 -22.41
N PHE A 82 7.74 1.80 -22.49
CA PHE A 82 8.59 1.72 -21.31
C PHE A 82 8.40 2.93 -20.39
N TYR A 83 8.24 4.11 -20.99
CA TYR A 83 8.01 5.34 -20.26
C TYR A 83 6.65 5.36 -19.55
N ALA A 84 5.58 4.90 -20.21
CA ALA A 84 4.25 4.75 -19.62
C ALA A 84 4.25 3.81 -18.41
N ILE A 85 4.80 2.61 -18.58
CA ILE A 85 4.90 1.61 -17.51
C ILE A 85 5.69 2.17 -16.32
N SER A 86 6.83 2.83 -16.58
CA SER A 86 7.66 3.40 -15.52
C SER A 86 6.93 4.51 -14.75
N PHE A 87 6.21 5.38 -15.47
CA PHE A 87 5.42 6.46 -14.88
C PHE A 87 4.30 5.92 -13.99
N ASP A 88 3.47 4.99 -14.51
CA ASP A 88 2.33 4.43 -13.79
C ASP A 88 2.76 3.60 -12.58
N LEU A 89 3.85 2.82 -12.69
CA LEU A 89 4.44 2.12 -11.55
C LEU A 89 4.97 3.10 -10.48
N THR A 90 5.55 4.22 -10.90
CA THR A 90 6.07 5.22 -9.95
C THR A 90 4.94 5.87 -9.16
N ILE A 91 3.84 6.23 -9.82
CA ILE A 91 2.64 6.74 -9.14
C ILE A 91 2.11 5.67 -8.17
N LEU A 92 2.03 4.41 -8.61
CA LEU A 92 1.58 3.30 -7.77
C LEU A 92 2.43 3.14 -6.51
N VAL A 93 3.76 3.19 -6.64
CA VAL A 93 4.72 3.09 -5.53
C VAL A 93 4.49 4.22 -4.52
N PHE A 94 4.23 5.45 -4.95
CA PHE A 94 3.92 6.54 -4.01
C PHE A 94 2.64 6.30 -3.22
N THR A 95 1.61 5.73 -3.85
CA THR A 95 0.39 5.36 -3.15
C THR A 95 0.61 4.32 -2.05
N ILE A 96 1.58 3.42 -2.22
CA ILE A 96 1.83 2.28 -1.32
C ILE A 96 2.86 2.63 -0.24
N HIS A 97 3.93 3.35 -0.56
CA HIS A 97 4.97 3.69 0.42
C HIS A 97 4.65 4.97 1.20
N TYR A 98 3.91 5.92 0.62
CA TYR A 98 3.57 7.21 1.25
C TYR A 98 2.18 7.20 1.91
N ILE A 99 1.82 6.07 2.54
CA ILE A 99 0.48 5.78 3.12
C ILE A 99 -0.04 6.85 4.09
N LYS A 100 0.83 7.68 4.70
CA LYS A 100 0.37 8.69 5.67
C LYS A 100 -0.21 9.96 5.06
N LYS A 101 -0.02 10.23 3.76
CA LYS A 101 -0.65 11.38 3.06
C LYS A 101 -1.30 10.96 1.73
N LYS A 102 -2.43 10.28 1.91
CA LYS A 102 -3.63 10.18 1.07
C LYS A 102 -3.48 9.67 -0.39
N PRO A 103 -4.27 8.67 -0.81
CA PRO A 103 -4.38 8.18 -2.21
C PRO A 103 -4.88 9.21 -3.23
N GLN A 104 -5.09 10.45 -2.78
CA GLN A 104 -5.55 11.58 -3.57
C GLN A 104 -4.53 12.01 -4.63
N LEU A 105 -3.22 11.83 -4.38
CA LEU A 105 -2.18 12.13 -5.38
C LEU A 105 -2.30 11.22 -6.59
N TYR A 106 -2.50 9.92 -6.37
CA TYR A 106 -2.76 8.96 -7.45
C TYR A 106 -4.01 9.37 -8.24
N ALA A 107 -5.13 9.65 -7.56
CA ALA A 107 -6.36 10.08 -8.22
C ALA A 107 -6.17 11.37 -9.01
N CYS A 108 -5.42 12.33 -8.48
CA CYS A 108 -5.12 13.60 -9.16
C CYS A 108 -4.28 13.39 -10.43
N PHE A 109 -3.18 12.65 -10.34
CA PHE A 109 -2.34 12.38 -11.50
C PHE A 109 -3.07 11.55 -12.56
N ALA A 110 -3.81 10.52 -12.14
CA ALA A 110 -4.62 9.72 -13.05
C ALA A 110 -5.72 10.55 -13.73
N PHE A 111 -6.39 11.44 -12.99
CA PHE A 111 -7.39 12.35 -13.54
C PHE A 111 -6.77 13.29 -14.57
N VAL A 112 -5.61 13.89 -14.29
CA VAL A 112 -4.93 14.79 -15.24
C VAL A 112 -4.54 14.05 -16.52
N ILE A 113 -3.98 12.84 -16.43
CA ILE A 113 -3.63 12.02 -17.61
C ILE A 113 -4.87 11.69 -18.44
N ASN A 114 -5.94 11.23 -17.79
CA ASN A 114 -7.19 10.90 -18.48
C ASN A 114 -7.83 12.15 -19.12
N LEU A 115 -7.78 13.29 -18.43
CA LEU A 115 -8.28 14.56 -18.97
C LEU A 115 -7.51 14.98 -20.23
N LEU A 116 -6.17 14.88 -20.20
CA LEU A 116 -5.32 15.19 -21.35
C LEU A 116 -5.52 14.21 -22.50
N TYR A 117 -5.72 12.93 -22.20
CA TYR A 117 -5.99 11.89 -23.19
C TYR A 117 -7.33 12.10 -23.89
N PHE A 118 -8.42 12.20 -23.12
CA PHE A 118 -9.77 12.30 -23.69
C PHE A 118 -10.05 13.68 -24.29
N ASN A 119 -9.37 14.73 -23.81
CA ASN A 119 -9.61 16.12 -24.21
C ASN A 119 -11.11 16.43 -24.41
N PRO A 120 -11.94 16.21 -23.39
CA PRO A 120 -13.40 16.09 -23.54
C PRO A 120 -14.06 17.38 -24.06
N PHE A 121 -13.38 18.50 -23.92
CA PHE A 121 -13.92 19.79 -24.31
C PHE A 121 -13.65 20.16 -25.77
N GLY A 122 -12.77 19.44 -26.48
CA GLY A 122 -12.47 19.66 -27.89
C GLY A 122 -11.83 21.01 -28.27
N PHE A 123 -11.77 21.97 -27.33
CA PHE A 123 -11.23 23.31 -27.56
C PHE A 123 -9.71 23.40 -27.40
N ILE A 124 -9.04 22.36 -26.91
CA ILE A 124 -7.59 22.36 -26.68
C ILE A 124 -6.90 21.81 -27.93
N PRO A 125 -6.16 22.63 -28.71
CA PRO A 125 -5.37 22.12 -29.82
C PRO A 125 -4.29 21.15 -29.34
N GLU A 126 -3.93 20.18 -30.18
CA GLU A 126 -2.94 19.14 -29.83
C GLU A 126 -1.60 19.72 -29.38
N LEU A 127 -1.18 20.86 -29.94
CA LEU A 127 0.05 21.55 -29.55
C LEU A 127 0.07 21.91 -28.06
N TYR A 128 -1.06 22.36 -27.51
CA TYR A 128 -1.19 22.70 -26.10
C TYR A 128 -1.25 21.44 -25.22
N VAL A 129 -1.88 20.36 -25.69
CA VAL A 129 -1.88 19.06 -24.98
C VAL A 129 -0.45 18.54 -24.86
N ILE A 130 0.34 18.59 -25.94
CA ILE A 130 1.76 18.20 -25.96
C ILE A 130 2.57 19.07 -25.00
N GLY A 131 2.43 20.40 -25.09
CA GLY A 131 3.15 21.33 -24.22
C GLY A 131 2.83 21.12 -22.75
N PHE A 132 1.54 21.02 -22.41
CA PHE A 132 1.10 20.80 -21.03
C PHE A 132 1.58 19.45 -20.50
N THR A 133 1.50 18.38 -21.30
CA THR A 133 2.00 17.05 -20.91
C THR A 133 3.48 17.10 -20.56
N LYS A 134 4.30 17.80 -21.34
CA LYS A 134 5.75 17.95 -21.06
C LYS A 134 6.00 18.67 -19.74
N VAL A 135 5.28 19.77 -19.49
CA VAL A 135 5.41 20.54 -18.23
C VAL A 135 4.94 19.72 -17.03
N PHE A 136 3.78 19.07 -17.15
CA PHE A 136 3.25 18.18 -16.14
C PHE A 136 4.24 17.06 -15.79
N LEU A 137 4.80 16.43 -16.82
CA LEU A 137 5.78 15.35 -16.68
C LEU A 137 7.07 15.82 -15.98
N ALA A 138 7.57 17.01 -16.33
CA ALA A 138 8.72 17.60 -15.63
C ALA A 138 8.42 17.83 -14.14
N GLY A 139 7.21 18.29 -13.82
CA GLY A 139 6.74 18.45 -12.44
C GLY A 139 6.66 17.12 -11.69
N VAL A 140 6.10 16.07 -12.31
CA VAL A 140 6.05 14.74 -11.71
C VAL A 140 7.45 14.21 -11.46
N LEU A 141 8.38 14.28 -12.44
CA LEU A 141 9.77 13.83 -12.26
C LEU A 141 10.51 14.58 -11.14
N ALA A 142 10.29 15.89 -10.99
CA ALA A 142 10.87 16.65 -9.89
C ALA A 142 10.30 16.19 -8.54
N PHE A 143 8.98 16.02 -8.47
CA PHE A 143 8.30 15.53 -7.26
C PHE A 143 8.74 14.11 -6.90
N THR A 144 8.96 13.25 -7.89
CA THR A 144 9.42 11.87 -7.65
C THR A 144 10.82 11.87 -7.05
N GLY A 145 11.74 12.66 -7.60
CA GLY A 145 13.10 12.83 -7.08
C GLY A 145 13.11 13.35 -5.65
N TYR A 146 12.30 14.37 -5.34
CA TYR A 146 12.12 14.89 -3.98
C TYR A 146 11.62 13.80 -3.02
N SER A 147 10.58 13.06 -3.42
CA SER A 147 9.95 12.03 -2.59
C SER A 147 10.93 10.89 -2.24
N TYR A 148 11.75 10.46 -3.20
CA TYR A 148 12.78 9.45 -2.95
C TYR A 148 13.90 9.96 -2.04
N ALA A 149 14.32 11.22 -2.20
CA ALA A 149 15.30 11.83 -1.32
C ALA A 149 14.79 11.93 0.13
N GLU A 150 13.52 12.34 0.32
CA GLU A 150 12.87 12.40 1.63
C GLU A 150 12.81 11.01 2.28
N LEU A 151 12.39 9.99 1.53
CA LEU A 151 12.34 8.61 2.01
C LEU A 151 13.72 8.08 2.44
N PHE A 152 14.77 8.42 1.68
CA PHE A 152 16.14 8.02 2.01
C PHE A 152 16.62 8.69 3.31
N VAL A 153 16.36 9.99 3.48
CA VAL A 153 16.72 10.73 4.69
C VAL A 153 15.98 10.18 5.92
N GLU A 154 14.68 9.88 5.78
CA GLU A 154 13.88 9.27 6.84
C GLU A 154 14.46 7.91 7.24
N LYS A 155 14.83 7.07 6.27
CA LYS A 155 15.41 5.75 6.54
C LYS A 155 16.77 5.83 7.25
N VAL A 156 17.62 6.79 6.87
CA VAL A 156 18.89 7.03 7.55
C VAL A 156 18.66 7.51 8.99
N ALA A 157 17.66 8.37 9.22
CA ALA A 157 17.32 8.85 10.55
C ALA A 157 16.77 7.74 11.47
N GLU A 158 15.92 6.85 10.94
CA GLU A 158 15.44 5.65 11.63
C GLU A 158 16.60 4.73 12.03
N ASN A 159 17.53 4.45 11.10
CA ASN A 159 18.70 3.61 11.37
C ASN A 159 19.61 4.23 12.44
N LYS A 160 19.83 5.54 12.44
CA LYS A 160 20.57 6.22 13.52
C LYS A 160 19.86 6.10 14.87
N LYS A 161 18.53 6.21 14.90
CA LYS A 161 17.73 6.02 16.13
C LYS A 161 17.75 4.57 16.61
N SER A 162 17.70 3.58 15.72
CA SER A 162 17.74 2.17 16.08
C SER A 162 19.12 1.76 16.63
N VAL A 163 20.21 2.28 16.05
CA VAL A 163 21.57 2.11 16.60
C VAL A 163 21.69 2.72 17.99
N LYS A 164 21.16 3.92 18.23
CA LYS A 164 21.14 4.54 19.58
C LYS A 164 20.26 3.78 20.59
N LYS A 165 19.25 3.04 20.14
CA LYS A 165 18.30 2.31 20.99
C LYS A 165 18.71 0.87 21.30
N ARG A 166 19.68 0.27 20.60
CA ARG A 166 20.17 -1.07 20.95
C ARG A 166 20.91 -0.98 22.29
N PRO A 167 20.39 -1.57 23.39
CA PRO A 167 21.14 -1.62 24.63
C PRO A 167 22.41 -2.43 24.39
N VAL A 168 23.55 -1.90 24.81
CA VAL A 168 24.87 -2.58 24.76
C VAL A 168 24.96 -3.64 25.87
N TYR A 169 23.85 -4.22 26.31
CA TYR A 169 23.81 -5.29 27.31
C TYR A 169 22.80 -6.35 26.89
N LYS A 170 23.16 -7.62 27.09
CA LYS A 170 22.25 -8.75 26.88
C LYS A 170 21.42 -8.94 28.15
N PRO A 171 20.08 -8.99 28.09
CA PRO A 171 19.30 -9.44 29.22
C PRO A 171 19.59 -10.92 29.46
N VAL A 172 20.10 -11.27 30.63
CA VAL A 172 20.28 -12.66 31.05
C VAL A 172 18.90 -13.22 31.40
N ASN A 173 18.27 -13.94 30.48
CA ASN A 173 17.14 -14.79 30.81
C ASN A 173 17.67 -16.00 31.59
N LYS A 174 17.43 -16.05 32.90
CA LYS A 174 17.53 -17.30 33.67
C LYS A 174 16.16 -17.70 34.17
N GLU A 175 15.72 -18.88 33.72
CA GLU A 175 14.63 -19.62 34.33
C GLU A 175 14.92 -19.82 35.82
N VAL A 176 13.88 -19.55 36.62
CA VAL A 176 13.94 -19.39 38.06
C VAL A 176 14.24 -20.74 38.73
N ASN A 177 15.35 -20.82 39.43
CA ASN A 177 15.48 -21.68 40.61
C ASN A 177 16.48 -21.07 41.60
N GLY A 178 15.95 -20.68 42.77
CA GLY A 178 16.72 -20.57 44.02
C GLY A 178 17.65 -19.36 44.18
N LEU A 179 17.11 -18.31 44.81
CA LEU A 179 17.77 -17.47 45.82
C LEU A 179 19.21 -16.98 45.56
N SER A 180 19.37 -15.80 44.94
CA SER A 180 20.32 -14.76 45.40
C SER A 180 20.14 -13.46 44.60
N LYS A 181 20.42 -12.34 45.27
CA LYS A 181 20.18 -10.94 44.88
C LYS A 181 20.35 -10.64 43.39
N GLN A 182 19.28 -10.12 42.79
CA GLN A 182 19.16 -9.66 41.41
C GLN A 182 20.13 -8.52 41.07
N ASP A 183 21.31 -8.85 40.53
CA ASP A 183 22.04 -7.94 39.65
C ASP A 183 21.45 -8.07 38.25
N ASP A 184 20.38 -7.32 37.97
CA ASP A 184 19.65 -7.41 36.69
C ASP A 184 20.45 -6.91 35.47
N PHE A 185 21.62 -6.29 35.70
CA PHE A 185 22.43 -5.66 34.66
C PHE A 185 23.90 -6.05 34.79
N GLU A 186 24.49 -6.64 33.76
CA GLU A 186 25.88 -7.09 33.72
C GLU A 186 26.71 -6.28 32.72
N CYS A 187 27.97 -5.97 33.06
CA CYS A 187 28.92 -5.31 32.16
C CYS A 187 29.48 -6.30 31.14
N ASN A 188 29.40 -5.97 29.85
CA ASN A 188 29.91 -6.82 28.77
C ASN A 188 31.45 -6.86 28.65
N GLU A 189 32.19 -5.93 29.25
CA GLU A 189 33.66 -5.90 29.17
C GLU A 189 34.33 -6.67 30.30
N CYS A 190 33.77 -6.63 31.51
CA CYS A 190 34.37 -7.25 32.69
C CYS A 190 33.47 -8.24 33.44
N GLY A 191 32.22 -8.44 33.03
CA GLY A 191 31.29 -9.41 33.64
C GLY A 191 30.78 -9.03 35.04
N LYS A 192 30.93 -7.77 35.48
CA LYS A 192 30.43 -7.32 36.78
C LYS A 192 28.92 -7.08 36.75
N GLY A 193 28.22 -7.61 37.76
CA GLY A 193 26.79 -7.39 37.99
C GLY A 193 26.50 -6.10 38.74
N PHE A 194 25.37 -5.48 38.41
CA PHE A 194 24.85 -4.26 39.04
C PHE A 194 23.34 -4.34 39.26
N HIS A 195 22.91 -3.90 40.44
CA HIS A 195 21.50 -3.79 40.82
C HIS A 195 20.74 -2.64 40.13
N SER A 196 21.40 -1.80 39.31
CA SER A 196 20.70 -0.76 38.54
C SER A 196 21.47 -0.32 37.30
N ILE A 197 20.72 0.10 36.27
CA ILE A 197 21.27 0.69 35.04
C ILE A 197 22.12 1.93 35.32
N LYS A 198 21.77 2.73 36.34
CA LYS A 198 22.53 3.94 36.69
C LYS A 198 23.92 3.59 37.23
N ALA A 199 24.02 2.55 38.06
CA ALA A 199 25.31 2.07 38.58
C ALA A 199 26.17 1.48 37.47
N LEU A 200 25.59 0.68 36.57
CA LEU A 200 26.29 0.15 35.40
C LEU A 200 26.78 1.27 34.47
N ASN A 201 25.95 2.27 34.15
CA ASN A 201 26.35 3.39 33.30
C ASN A 201 27.46 4.26 33.92
N GLY A 202 27.48 4.38 35.26
CA GLY A 202 28.59 5.02 35.96
C GLY A 202 29.87 4.20 35.86
N HIS A 203 29.77 2.89 35.99
CA HIS A 203 30.88 1.95 35.87
C HIS A 203 31.48 1.91 34.45
N MET A 204 30.67 2.01 33.41
CA MET A 204 31.12 2.04 32.01
C MET A 204 32.04 3.24 31.66
N LYS A 205 32.14 4.26 32.53
CA LYS A 205 33.09 5.37 32.33
C LYS A 205 34.53 5.04 32.79
N VAL A 206 34.69 3.93 33.52
CA VAL A 206 35.99 3.46 34.03
C VAL A 206 36.70 2.59 33.00
N HIS A 207 35.93 2.00 32.09
CA HIS A 207 36.39 1.42 30.84
C HIS A 207 36.70 2.54 29.84
#